data_AF-A0AAW5QQ14-F1
#
_entry.id   AF-A0AAW5QQ14-F1
#
_cell.length_a   1.000
_cell.length_b   1.000
_cell.length_c   1.000
_cell.angle_alpha   90.00
_cell.angle_beta   90.00
_cell.angle_gamma   90.00
#
_symmetry.space_group_name_H-M   'P 1'
#
loop_
_entity.id
_entity.type
_entity.pdbx_description
1 polymer ?
#
loop_
_entity_poly.entity_id
_entity_poly.type
_entity_poly.pdbx_seq_one_letter_code
_entity_poly.pdbx_strand_id
1 'polypeptide(L)' 'GGPAEQTFATLVGLELRPRTVREAAALWRRLTTDAGTEARDPVWAHPDLLPDSSDLDNPTAFVDRVSGGGTGAFADPIAQ' A
#
# COMPACT_ATOMS: atom_id res chain seq x y z
N GLY A 1 4.58 -7.30 -18.47
CA GLY A 1 5.13 -6.38 -19.48
C GLY A 1 4.64 -6.73 -20.86
N GLY A 2 3.32 -6.83 -21.04
CA GLY A 2 2.67 -7.03 -22.33
C GLY A 2 2.28 -5.71 -22.98
N PRO A 3 1.74 -5.75 -24.22
CA PRO A 3 1.42 -4.58 -25.01
C PRO A 3 0.48 -3.58 -24.30
N ALA A 4 -0.44 -4.08 -23.46
CA ALA A 4 -1.36 -3.24 -22.70
C ALA A 4 -0.66 -2.35 -21.66
N GLU A 5 0.40 -2.85 -21.01
CA GLU A 5 1.17 -2.08 -20.02
C GLU A 5 2.02 -0.99 -20.71
N GLN A 6 2.49 -1.24 -21.94
CA GLN A 6 3.24 -0.26 -22.75
C GLN A 6 2.33 0.88 -23.26
N THR A 7 1.12 0.58 -23.71
CA THR A 7 0.15 1.60 -24.14
C THR A 7 -0.32 2.47 -22.97
N PHE A 8 -0.55 1.87 -21.80
CA PHE A 8 -0.93 2.63 -20.59
C PHE A 8 0.19 3.55 -20.11
N ALA A 9 1.45 3.08 -20.14
CA ALA A 9 2.61 3.91 -19.83
C ALA A 9 2.74 5.12 -20.77
N THR A 10 2.42 4.93 -22.05
CA THR A 10 2.47 6.00 -23.07
C THR A 10 1.36 7.04 -22.86
N LEU A 11 0.18 6.63 -22.39
CA LEU A 11 -0.97 7.52 -22.18
C LEU A 11 -0.93 8.27 -20.84
N VAL A 12 -0.35 7.67 -19.80
CA VAL A 12 -0.28 8.23 -18.44
C VAL A 12 1.09 8.85 -18.13
N GLY A 13 2.11 8.59 -18.98
CA GLY A 13 3.47 9.10 -18.80
C GLY A 13 4.28 8.38 -17.70
N LEU A 14 3.80 7.23 -17.22
CA LEU A 14 4.41 6.48 -16.12
C LEU A 14 4.79 5.06 -16.56
N GLU A 15 6.07 4.71 -16.49
CA GLU A 15 6.55 3.36 -16.79
C GLU A 15 6.56 2.47 -15.53
N LEU A 16 5.63 1.52 -15.47
CA LEU A 16 5.59 0.53 -14.40
C LEU A 16 6.59 -0.59 -14.66
N ARG A 17 7.62 -0.66 -13.81
CA ARG A 17 8.58 -1.77 -13.86
C ARG A 17 7.89 -3.05 -13.35
N PRO A 18 7.90 -4.16 -14.12
CA PRO A 18 7.23 -5.40 -13.72
C PRO A 18 7.68 -5.95 -12.36
N ARG A 19 8.93 -5.66 -11.96
CA ARG A 19 9.46 -6.02 -10.64
C ARG A 19 8.72 -5.28 -9.52
N THR A 20 8.61 -3.97 -9.62
CA THR A 20 7.96 -3.10 -8.63
C THR A 20 6.49 -3.48 -8.42
N VAL A 21 5.76 -3.82 -9.49
CA VAL A 21 4.37 -4.29 -9.38
C VAL A 21 4.27 -5.58 -8.57
N ARG A 22 5.19 -6.54 -8.77
CA ARG A 22 5.21 -7.79 -8.01
C ARG A 22 5.56 -7.56 -6.53
N GLU A 23 6.47 -6.63 -6.25
CA GLU A 23 6.86 -6.25 -4.89
C GLU A 23 5.72 -5.57 -4.15
N ALA A 24 5.04 -4.61 -4.79
CA ALA A 24 3.84 -3.98 -4.24
C ALA A 24 2.74 -5.02 -3.96
N ALA A 25 2.50 -5.95 -4.90
CA ALA A 25 1.54 -7.02 -4.69
C ALA A 25 1.93 -7.95 -3.53
N ALA A 26 3.23 -8.19 -3.32
CA ALA A 26 3.72 -8.98 -2.19
C ALA A 26 3.53 -8.25 -0.86
N LEU A 27 3.81 -6.94 -0.82
CA LEU A 27 3.58 -6.09 0.35
C LEU A 27 2.10 -6.14 0.79
N TRP A 28 1.17 -5.93 -0.14
CA TRP A 28 -0.26 -5.94 0.16
C TRP A 28 -0.78 -7.32 0.60
N ARG A 29 -0.26 -8.40 0.00
CA ARG A 29 -0.57 -9.77 0.47
C ARG A 29 -0.09 -9.96 1.91
N ARG A 30 1.13 -9.55 2.22
CA ARG A 30 1.68 -9.67 3.57
C ARG A 30 0.89 -8.86 4.59
N LEU A 31 0.57 -7.59 4.29
CA LEU A 31 -0.28 -6.78 5.17
C LEU A 31 -1.63 -7.45 5.42
N THR A 32 -2.25 -8.03 4.38
CA THR A 32 -3.52 -8.75 4.53
C THR A 32 -3.36 -9.99 5.42
N THR A 33 -2.29 -10.76 5.25
CA THR A 33 -2.02 -11.97 6.05
C THR A 33 -1.72 -11.64 7.52
N ASP A 34 -0.91 -10.61 7.76
CA ASP A 34 -0.37 -10.31 9.09
C ASP A 34 -1.35 -9.44 9.91
N ALA A 35 -2.09 -8.53 9.26
CA ALA A 35 -2.93 -7.52 9.92
C ALA A 35 -4.44 -7.61 9.57
N GLY A 36 -4.81 -8.41 8.56
CA GLY A 36 -6.19 -8.52 8.09
C GLY A 36 -6.63 -7.37 7.19
N THR A 37 -7.83 -7.51 6.61
CA THR A 37 -8.42 -6.52 5.70
C THR A 37 -8.86 -5.25 6.44
N GLU A 38 -9.27 -5.36 7.70
CA GLU A 38 -9.70 -4.23 8.53
C GLU A 38 -8.58 -3.21 8.77
N ALA A 39 -7.32 -3.66 8.89
CA ALA A 39 -6.15 -2.78 8.98
C ALA A 39 -5.68 -2.30 7.60
N ARG A 40 -5.84 -3.13 6.55
CA ARG A 40 -5.39 -2.82 5.19
C ARG A 40 -6.23 -1.75 4.51
N ASP A 41 -7.54 -1.87 4.59
CA ASP A 41 -8.45 -1.05 3.78
C ASP A 41 -8.42 0.45 4.14
N PRO A 42 -8.29 0.85 5.42
CA PRO A 42 -8.11 2.25 5.81
C PRO A 42 -6.88 2.94 5.22
N VAL A 43 -5.84 2.18 4.83
CA VAL A 43 -4.64 2.73 4.18
C VAL A 43 -5.01 3.45 2.86
N TRP A 44 -6.09 3.04 2.20
CA TRP A 44 -6.59 3.68 0.98
C TRP A 44 -7.38 4.97 1.24
N ALA A 45 -7.73 5.28 2.49
CA ALA A 45 -8.51 6.46 2.83
C ALA A 45 -7.72 7.77 2.66
N HIS A 46 -6.37 7.70 2.67
CA HIS A 46 -5.53 8.88 2.48
C HIS A 46 -4.26 8.54 1.70
N PRO A 47 -3.88 9.33 0.67
CA PRO A 47 -2.72 9.03 -0.17
C PRO A 47 -1.40 8.98 0.62
N ASP A 48 -1.25 9.80 1.67
CA ASP A 48 -0.04 9.82 2.52
C ASP A 48 0.18 8.54 3.33
N LEU A 49 -0.84 7.67 3.42
CA LEU A 49 -0.72 6.38 4.11
C LEU A 49 -0.23 5.28 3.17
N LEU A 50 -0.30 5.50 1.85
CA LEU A 50 0.10 4.50 0.87
C LEU A 50 1.61 4.22 0.97
N PRO A 51 2.00 2.95 0.76
CA PRO A 51 3.41 2.60 0.78
C PRO A 51 4.16 3.23 -0.38
N ASP A 52 5.39 3.64 -0.13
CA ASP A 52 6.30 4.14 -1.16
C ASP A 52 7.38 3.12 -1.52
N SER A 53 8.40 3.53 -2.30
CA SER A 53 9.50 2.64 -2.68
C SER A 53 10.31 2.13 -1.50
N SER A 54 10.44 2.90 -0.42
CA SER A 54 11.19 2.48 0.78
C SER A 54 10.46 1.39 1.55
N ASP A 55 9.12 1.40 1.53
CA ASP A 55 8.29 0.34 2.09
C ASP A 55 8.39 -0.96 1.26
N LEU A 56 8.70 -0.87 -0.04
CA LEU A 56 9.01 -2.06 -0.85
C LEU A 56 10.37 -2.67 -0.48
N ASP A 57 11.35 -1.83 -0.12
CA ASP A 57 12.66 -2.28 0.34
C ASP A 57 12.61 -2.84 1.78
N ASN A 58 11.69 -2.34 2.62
CA ASN A 58 11.43 -2.88 3.96
C ASN A 58 9.93 -3.12 4.25
N PRO A 59 9.36 -4.22 3.71
CA PRO A 59 7.94 -4.53 3.87
C PRO A 59 7.48 -4.74 5.31
N THR A 60 8.37 -5.23 6.18
CA THR A 60 8.03 -5.48 7.59
C THR A 60 7.74 -4.17 8.32
N ALA A 61 8.57 -3.15 8.10
CA ALA A 61 8.40 -1.85 8.76
C ALA A 61 7.07 -1.18 8.37
N PHE A 62 6.62 -1.34 7.12
CA PHE A 62 5.30 -0.89 6.69
C PHE A 62 4.17 -1.63 7.44
N VAL A 63 4.24 -2.96 7.48
CA VAL A 63 3.23 -3.78 8.16
C VAL A 63 3.17 -3.46 9.65
N ASP A 64 4.31 -3.28 10.30
CA ASP A 64 4.39 -2.89 11.71
C ASP A 64 3.82 -1.49 11.95
N ARG A 65 4.05 -0.54 11.02
CA ARG A 65 3.48 0.81 11.06
C ARG A 65 1.95 0.78 10.98
N VAL A 66 1.39 -0.02 10.08
CA VAL A 66 -0.07 -0.14 9.91
C VAL A 66 -0.71 -0.89 11.07
N SER A 67 -0.10 -2.01 11.51
CA SER A 67 -0.63 -2.85 12.60
C SER A 67 -0.46 -2.21 13.98
N GLY A 68 0.65 -1.51 14.20
CA GLY A 68 0.94 -0.79 15.44
C GLY A 68 0.28 0.60 15.52
N GLY A 69 -0.21 1.11 14.39
CA GLY A 69 -0.77 2.45 14.26
C GLY A 69 -2.18 2.62 14.82
N GLY A 70 -3.05 1.59 14.82
CA GLY A 70 -4.35 1.79 15.49
C GLY A 70 -5.46 0.76 15.30
N THR A 71 -6.02 0.38 16.45
CA THR A 71 -7.49 0.30 16.66
C THR A 71 -8.00 1.41 17.59
N GLY A 72 -7.17 2.36 18.04
CA GLY A 72 -7.58 3.39 19.02
C GLY A 72 -7.44 4.86 18.58
N ALA A 73 -6.53 5.20 17.67
CA ALA A 73 -6.21 6.61 17.35
C ALA A 73 -6.94 7.16 16.11
N PHE A 74 -7.50 6.30 15.25
CA PHE A 74 -8.07 6.71 13.96
C PHE A 74 -9.60 6.74 13.93
N ALA A 75 -10.27 6.43 15.05
CA ALA A 75 -11.72 6.21 15.09
C ALA A 75 -12.54 7.36 15.72
N ASP A 76 -11.98 8.52 16.09
CA ASP A 76 -12.81 9.58 16.67
C ASP A 76 -12.31 11.02 16.40
N PRO A 77 -12.96 11.75 15.48
CA PRO A 77 -12.88 13.21 15.44
C PRO A 77 -14.10 13.95 16.03
N ILE A 78 -15.06 13.30 16.71
CA ILE A 78 -16.26 13.98 17.26
C ILE A 78 -16.66 13.45 18.66
N ALA A 79 -15.77 13.65 19.64
CA ALA A 79 -16.17 13.72 21.05
C ALA A 79 -15.80 15.11 21.60
N GLN A 80 -16.77 16.02 21.57
CA GLN A 80 -16.84 17.23 22.40
C GLN A 80 -17.86 16.97 23.51
#